data_AF-R9PNA4-F1
#
_entry.id   AF-R9PNA4-F1
#
_cell.length_a   1.000
_cell.length_b   1.000
_cell.length_c   1.000
_cell.angle_alpha   90.00
_cell.angle_beta   90.00
_cell.angle_gamma   90.00
#
_symmetry.space_group_name_H-M   'P 1'
#
loop_
_entity.id
_entity.type
_entity.pdbx_description
1 polymer ?
#
loop_
_entity_poly.entity_id
_entity_poly.type
_entity_poly.pdbx_seq_one_letter_code
_entity_poly.pdbx_strand_id
1 'polypeptide(L)'
;MVGLPTSKTTQHAAKKKAAEIAKHYETYFHPLVALSDEDVESVYHLRHDVYCEELGFEPVNPQKVERDEFDDYSDYCLVRHKSSNTYASTVRVVAPSGEQLLPLEKYCEGAITDEELHPQNFAREDVCEISRLALRATFRRRKADKFKDSAVGGININELYEEELRCFPFITASMYLAATVLVERHNIKHAYVMMEPRLARSTALLGIKFQQIGPVVEYHGQRAPYYITAEKIRSDLPITLRPLMNMIEREVNASLSMSQVVGAQESILYRGNS
;
A
#
# COMPACT_ATOMS: atom_id res chain seq x y z
N MET A 1 15.18 11.24 19.60
CA MET A 1 15.30 9.96 20.32
C MET A 1 14.09 9.78 21.22
N VAL A 2 13.09 8.99 20.80
CA VAL A 2 12.05 8.54 21.74
C VAL A 2 12.70 7.43 22.56
N GLY A 3 12.95 7.69 23.84
CA GLY A 3 13.64 6.76 24.73
C GLY A 3 12.98 5.39 24.74
N LEU A 4 13.78 4.34 24.55
CA LEU A 4 13.36 2.96 24.78
C LEU A 4 12.87 2.82 26.23
N PRO A 5 11.80 2.06 26.49
CA PRO A 5 11.31 1.85 27.86
C PRO A 5 12.38 1.15 28.70
N THR A 6 12.80 1.79 29.78
CA THR A 6 13.94 1.42 30.63
C THR A 6 13.65 0.29 31.63
N SER A 7 12.47 -0.33 31.60
CA SER A 7 12.10 -1.47 32.46
C SER A 7 11.79 -2.73 31.66
N LYS A 8 12.30 -3.89 32.13
CA LYS A 8 12.02 -5.23 31.56
C LYS A 8 10.52 -5.52 31.44
N THR A 9 9.71 -5.03 32.39
CA THR A 9 8.25 -5.17 32.40
C THR A 9 7.59 -4.42 31.25
N THR A 10 8.05 -3.20 30.96
CA THR A 10 7.51 -2.36 29.87
C THR A 10 7.90 -2.91 28.50
N GLN A 11 9.10 -3.48 28.36
CA GLN A 11 9.51 -4.16 27.13
C GLN A 11 8.72 -5.44 26.88
N HIS A 12 8.45 -6.24 27.92
CA HIS A 12 7.62 -7.43 27.80
C HIS A 12 6.18 -7.09 27.38
N ALA A 13 5.57 -6.08 28.00
CA ALA A 13 4.23 -5.61 27.62
C ALA A 13 4.17 -5.08 26.17
N ALA A 14 5.18 -4.32 25.74
CA ALA A 14 5.26 -3.84 24.36
C ALA A 14 5.38 -4.99 23.35
N LYS A 15 6.20 -6.02 23.64
CA LYS A 15 6.33 -7.22 22.79
C LYS A 15 5.03 -8.02 22.71
N LYS A 16 4.34 -8.22 23.83
CA LYS A 16 3.03 -8.91 23.87
C LYS A 16 2.02 -8.17 23.00
N LYS A 17 1.88 -6.85 23.20
CA LYS A 17 1.01 -6.00 22.38
C LYS A 17 1.36 -6.05 20.89
N ALA A 18 2.65 -6.10 20.57
CA ALA A 18 3.12 -6.20 19.19
C ALA A 18 2.66 -7.49 18.50
N ALA A 19 2.79 -8.62 19.19
CA ALA A 19 2.33 -9.92 18.70
C ALA A 19 0.81 -9.98 18.58
N GLU A 20 0.08 -9.37 19.53
CA GLU A 20 -1.38 -9.26 19.46
C GLU A 20 -1.84 -8.46 18.24
N ILE A 21 -1.23 -7.30 17.94
CA ILE A 21 -1.59 -6.50 16.76
C ILE A 21 -1.40 -7.31 15.46
N ALA A 22 -0.25 -7.97 15.31
CA ALA A 22 0.05 -8.72 14.10
C ALA A 22 -0.87 -9.93 13.92
N LYS A 23 -1.04 -10.73 14.99
CA LYS A 23 -1.94 -11.89 14.98
C LYS A 23 -3.38 -11.46 14.70
N HIS A 24 -3.82 -10.37 15.32
CA HIS A 24 -5.16 -9.82 15.14
C HIS A 24 -5.38 -9.39 13.69
N TYR A 25 -4.45 -8.64 13.10
CA TYR A 25 -4.52 -8.28 11.69
C TYR A 25 -4.56 -9.53 10.79
N GLU A 26 -3.67 -10.50 11.03
CA GLU A 26 -3.56 -11.74 10.25
C GLU A 26 -4.81 -12.62 10.33
N THR A 27 -5.59 -12.56 11.43
CA THR A 27 -6.87 -13.27 11.54
C THR A 27 -7.86 -12.82 10.46
N TYR A 28 -7.90 -11.52 10.15
CA TYR A 28 -8.92 -10.93 9.30
C TYR A 28 -8.41 -10.59 7.88
N PHE A 29 -7.14 -10.27 7.75
CA PHE A 29 -6.57 -9.72 6.52
C PHE A 29 -5.39 -10.52 6.02
N HIS A 30 -5.27 -10.62 4.70
CA HIS A 30 -4.16 -11.26 4.01
C HIS A 30 -3.58 -10.29 2.96
N PRO A 31 -2.38 -9.72 3.21
CA PRO A 31 -1.69 -8.90 2.23
C PRO A 31 -0.99 -9.80 1.19
N LEU A 32 -1.04 -9.40 -0.08
CA LEU A 32 -0.44 -10.14 -1.19
C LEU A 32 0.00 -9.19 -2.31
N VAL A 33 0.77 -9.71 -3.26
CA VAL A 33 1.09 -9.05 -4.53
C VAL A 33 0.12 -9.54 -5.60
N ALA A 34 -0.42 -8.64 -6.42
CA ALA A 34 -1.24 -9.01 -7.57
C ALA A 34 -0.31 -9.51 -8.69
N LEU A 35 -0.35 -10.82 -8.95
CA LEU A 35 0.53 -11.46 -9.93
C LEU A 35 -0.23 -12.15 -11.05
N SER A 36 -1.48 -12.52 -10.81
CA SER A 36 -2.35 -13.08 -11.85
C SER A 36 -3.13 -11.97 -12.55
N ASP A 37 -3.55 -12.23 -13.79
CA ASP A 37 -4.42 -11.31 -14.54
C ASP A 37 -5.72 -11.02 -13.77
N GLU A 38 -6.26 -12.02 -13.04
CA GLU A 38 -7.46 -11.87 -12.20
C GLU A 38 -7.22 -10.92 -11.01
N ASP A 39 -6.06 -11.01 -10.36
CA ASP A 39 -5.70 -10.08 -9.29
C ASP A 39 -5.53 -8.65 -9.83
N VAL A 40 -4.88 -8.51 -10.99
CA VAL A 40 -4.66 -7.20 -11.63
C VAL A 40 -5.99 -6.59 -12.09
N GLU A 41 -6.89 -7.38 -12.67
CA GLU A 41 -8.25 -6.95 -13.00
C GLU A 41 -9.00 -6.49 -11.74
N SER A 42 -8.87 -7.24 -10.63
CA SER A 42 -9.43 -6.87 -9.33
C SER A 42 -8.88 -5.55 -8.80
N VAL A 43 -7.61 -5.23 -9.03
CA VAL A 43 -7.01 -3.93 -8.70
C VAL A 43 -7.72 -2.81 -9.45
N TYR A 44 -7.91 -2.96 -10.77
CA TYR A 44 -8.53 -1.92 -11.59
C TYR A 44 -9.99 -1.67 -11.22
N HIS A 45 -10.75 -2.73 -10.91
CA HIS A 45 -12.11 -2.60 -10.41
C HIS A 45 -12.17 -1.93 -9.03
N LEU A 46 -11.28 -2.31 -8.11
CA LEU A 46 -11.22 -1.69 -6.78
C LEU A 46 -10.88 -0.21 -6.90
N ARG A 47 -9.91 0.15 -7.75
CA ARG A 47 -9.56 1.54 -8.02
C ARG A 47 -10.73 2.30 -8.64
N HIS A 48 -11.48 1.70 -9.57
CA HIS A 48 -12.68 2.32 -10.16
C HIS A 48 -13.74 2.62 -9.10
N ASP A 49 -14.06 1.65 -8.25
CA ASP A 49 -15.04 1.82 -7.18
C ASP A 49 -14.67 2.98 -6.22
N VAL A 50 -13.38 3.20 -6.00
CA VAL A 50 -12.90 4.25 -5.09
C VAL A 50 -12.69 5.59 -5.80
N TYR A 51 -11.87 5.63 -6.84
CA TYR A 51 -11.47 6.87 -7.51
C TYR A 51 -12.53 7.43 -8.46
N CYS A 52 -13.32 6.57 -9.10
CA CYS A 52 -14.36 7.00 -10.04
C CYS A 52 -15.71 7.15 -9.34
N GLU A 53 -16.19 6.08 -8.70
CA GLU A 53 -17.56 6.03 -8.14
C GLU A 53 -17.66 6.75 -6.78
N GLU A 54 -16.75 6.47 -5.83
CA GLU A 54 -16.83 7.06 -4.49
C GLU A 54 -16.31 8.51 -4.44
N LEU A 55 -15.13 8.76 -4.98
CA LEU A 55 -14.42 10.05 -4.84
C LEU A 55 -14.69 11.01 -6.00
N GLY A 56 -15.06 10.50 -7.19
CA GLY A 56 -15.26 11.32 -8.38
C GLY A 56 -14.01 12.04 -8.88
N PHE A 57 -12.82 11.49 -8.60
CA PHE A 57 -11.54 12.04 -9.06
C PHE A 57 -11.23 11.64 -10.50
N GLU A 58 -11.74 10.49 -10.94
CA GLU A 58 -11.53 9.94 -12.28
C GLU A 58 -12.89 9.65 -12.95
N PRO A 59 -12.98 9.62 -14.29
CA PRO A 59 -14.24 9.39 -14.98
C PRO A 59 -14.71 7.93 -14.87
N VAL A 60 -16.01 7.75 -14.60
CA VAL A 60 -16.66 6.44 -14.69
C VAL A 60 -16.71 5.94 -16.15
N ASN A 61 -16.60 4.63 -16.34
CA ASN A 61 -16.65 4.00 -17.66
C ASN A 61 -17.43 2.67 -17.62
N PRO A 62 -17.95 2.19 -18.77
CA PRO A 62 -18.76 0.96 -18.82
C PRO A 62 -18.01 -0.31 -18.38
N GLN A 63 -16.69 -0.34 -18.55
CA GLN A 63 -15.83 -1.47 -18.16
C GLN A 63 -15.60 -1.52 -16.65
N LYS A 64 -15.93 -0.43 -15.91
CA LYS A 64 -15.73 -0.30 -14.47
C LYS A 64 -14.30 -0.53 -14.01
N VAL A 65 -13.33 -0.08 -14.80
CA VAL A 65 -11.90 -0.20 -14.49
C VAL A 65 -11.26 1.17 -14.42
N GLU A 66 -10.32 1.38 -13.50
CA GLU A 66 -9.48 2.57 -13.44
C GLU A 66 -8.04 2.16 -13.69
N ARG A 67 -7.51 2.61 -14.84
CA ARG A 67 -6.16 2.33 -15.33
C ARG A 67 -5.64 3.56 -16.07
N ASP A 68 -4.35 3.84 -15.92
CA ASP A 68 -3.61 4.87 -16.66
C ASP A 68 -2.34 4.27 -17.29
N GLU A 69 -1.55 5.11 -17.97
CA GLU A 69 -0.33 4.68 -18.68
C GLU A 69 0.81 4.21 -17.77
N PHE A 70 0.78 4.53 -16.47
CA PHE A 70 1.82 4.13 -15.52
C PHE A 70 1.64 2.68 -15.06
N ASP A 71 0.44 2.12 -15.29
CA ASP A 71 0.11 0.75 -14.96
C ASP A 71 0.93 -0.27 -15.77
N ASP A 72 1.55 0.13 -16.88
CA ASP A 72 2.39 -0.71 -17.75
C ASP A 72 3.75 -1.07 -17.14
N TYR A 73 4.20 -0.36 -16.11
CA TYR A 73 5.46 -0.59 -15.39
C TYR A 73 5.23 -0.45 -13.88
N SER A 74 4.13 -1.04 -13.44
CA SER A 74 3.70 -1.02 -12.05
C SER A 74 3.46 -2.41 -11.50
N ASP A 75 3.81 -2.59 -10.23
CA ASP A 75 3.34 -3.69 -9.40
C ASP A 75 2.26 -3.21 -8.44
N TYR A 76 1.45 -4.13 -7.96
CA TYR A 76 0.36 -3.83 -7.04
C TYR A 76 0.40 -4.74 -5.82
N CYS A 77 0.16 -4.14 -4.65
CA CYS A 77 -0.22 -4.89 -3.46
C CYS A 77 -1.74 -4.85 -3.28
N LEU A 78 -2.28 -5.93 -2.73
CA LEU A 78 -3.68 -6.07 -2.33
C LEU A 78 -3.76 -6.46 -0.85
N VAL A 79 -4.85 -6.05 -0.18
CA VAL A 79 -5.29 -6.66 1.08
C VAL A 79 -6.60 -7.37 0.85
N ARG A 80 -6.61 -8.69 1.02
CA ARG A 80 -7.83 -9.49 1.03
C ARG A 80 -8.43 -9.55 2.44
N HIS A 81 -9.72 -9.33 2.54
CA HIS A 81 -10.48 -9.61 3.75
C HIS A 81 -10.93 -11.08 3.74
N LYS A 82 -10.45 -11.87 4.71
CA LYS A 82 -10.53 -13.34 4.68
C LYS A 82 -11.95 -13.88 4.75
N SER A 83 -12.82 -13.31 5.58
CA SER A 83 -14.18 -13.85 5.77
C SER A 83 -15.08 -13.62 4.55
N SER A 84 -15.00 -12.42 3.95
CA SER A 84 -15.77 -12.07 2.75
C SER A 84 -15.13 -12.50 1.43
N ASN A 85 -13.84 -12.86 1.46
CA ASN A 85 -13.00 -13.09 0.27
C ASN A 85 -12.99 -11.92 -0.74
N THR A 86 -13.16 -10.69 -0.27
CA THR A 86 -13.08 -9.47 -1.10
C THR A 86 -11.77 -8.72 -0.87
N TYR A 87 -11.35 -7.91 -1.83
CA TYR A 87 -10.22 -7.02 -1.67
C TYR A 87 -10.64 -5.70 -1.00
N ALA A 88 -10.07 -5.46 0.19
CA ALA A 88 -10.32 -4.29 1.01
C ALA A 88 -9.55 -3.06 0.51
N SER A 89 -8.30 -3.25 0.07
CA SER A 89 -7.40 -2.17 -0.32
C SER A 89 -6.40 -2.61 -1.38
N THR A 90 -5.91 -1.65 -2.16
CA THR A 90 -4.75 -1.81 -3.05
C THR A 90 -3.83 -0.60 -2.97
N VAL A 91 -2.56 -0.78 -3.33
CA VAL A 91 -1.59 0.28 -3.58
C VAL A 91 -0.70 -0.11 -4.76
N ARG A 92 -0.32 0.89 -5.56
CA ARG A 92 0.53 0.74 -6.75
C ARG A 92 1.96 1.19 -6.46
N VAL A 93 2.93 0.46 -6.97
CA VAL A 93 4.35 0.84 -7.02
C VAL A 93 4.75 0.98 -8.48
N VAL A 94 4.95 2.21 -8.93
CA VAL A 94 5.40 2.54 -10.29
C VAL A 94 6.93 2.54 -10.31
N ALA A 95 7.55 1.65 -11.09
CA ALA A 95 9.00 1.50 -11.17
C ALA A 95 9.47 1.74 -12.62
N PRO A 96 9.82 2.99 -12.98
CA PRO A 96 10.17 3.33 -14.34
C PRO A 96 11.54 2.79 -14.75
N SER A 97 11.77 2.68 -16.05
CA SER A 97 13.06 2.35 -16.67
C SER A 97 13.29 3.18 -17.93
N GLY A 98 14.55 3.44 -18.27
CA GLY A 98 14.92 4.25 -19.45
C GLY A 98 14.34 5.68 -19.36
N GLU A 99 13.52 6.05 -20.35
CA GLU A 99 12.90 7.38 -20.45
C GLU A 99 11.49 7.45 -19.82
N GLN A 100 11.04 6.39 -19.15
CA GLN A 100 9.75 6.38 -18.46
C GLN A 100 9.76 7.36 -17.28
N LEU A 101 8.64 8.06 -17.08
CA LEU A 101 8.48 9.05 -16.01
C LEU A 101 7.69 8.49 -14.84
N LEU A 102 7.84 9.08 -13.66
CA LEU A 102 6.91 8.93 -12.56
C LEU A 102 5.64 9.76 -12.80
N PRO A 103 4.48 9.36 -12.25
CA PRO A 103 3.27 10.19 -12.29
C PRO A 103 3.51 11.61 -11.72
N LEU A 104 4.29 11.72 -10.65
CA LEU A 104 4.67 12.98 -10.02
C LEU A 104 5.45 13.87 -11.00
N GLU A 105 6.42 13.33 -11.75
CA GLU A 105 7.17 14.08 -12.77
C GLU A 105 6.23 14.52 -13.92
N LYS A 106 5.30 13.66 -14.35
CA LYS A 106 4.40 14.01 -15.46
C LYS A 106 3.39 15.11 -15.09
N TYR A 107 2.77 15.01 -13.92
CA TYR A 107 1.61 15.83 -13.56
C TYR A 107 1.92 16.94 -12.58
N CYS A 108 3.02 16.86 -11.84
CA CYS A 108 3.29 17.68 -10.66
C CYS A 108 4.77 18.06 -10.51
N GLU A 109 5.56 18.06 -11.58
CA GLU A 109 6.99 18.39 -11.55
C GLU A 109 7.27 19.69 -10.79
N GLY A 110 6.54 20.76 -11.14
CA GLY A 110 6.71 22.08 -10.52
C GLY A 110 6.31 22.15 -9.03
N ALA A 111 5.73 21.08 -8.47
CA ALA A 111 5.46 20.99 -7.04
C ALA A 111 6.67 20.47 -6.25
N ILE A 112 7.68 19.89 -6.87
CA ILE A 112 8.91 19.45 -6.19
C ILE A 112 9.83 20.65 -6.03
N THR A 113 10.06 21.09 -4.79
CA THR A 113 10.93 22.24 -4.50
C THR A 113 12.21 21.86 -3.77
N ASP A 114 12.32 20.61 -3.31
CA ASP A 114 13.56 20.05 -2.76
C ASP A 114 14.45 19.62 -3.94
N GLU A 115 15.43 20.46 -4.28
CA GLU A 115 16.31 20.22 -5.42
C GLU A 115 17.18 18.98 -5.24
N GLU A 116 17.61 18.64 -4.01
CA GLU A 116 18.49 17.48 -3.77
C GLU A 116 17.73 16.17 -3.97
N LEU A 117 16.48 16.10 -3.50
CA LEU A 117 15.62 14.92 -3.58
C LEU A 117 14.80 14.86 -4.86
N HIS A 118 15.09 15.68 -5.86
CA HIS A 118 14.39 15.63 -7.13
C HIS A 118 14.64 14.28 -7.86
N PRO A 119 13.59 13.58 -8.38
CA PRO A 119 13.76 12.28 -9.06
C PRO A 119 14.82 12.26 -10.16
N GLN A 120 14.93 13.35 -10.93
CA GLN A 120 15.94 13.54 -11.98
C GLN A 120 17.41 13.38 -11.52
N ASN A 121 17.70 13.51 -10.22
CA ASN A 121 19.06 13.39 -9.69
C ASN A 121 19.48 11.94 -9.39
N PHE A 122 18.56 10.99 -9.53
CA PHE A 122 18.80 9.59 -9.22
C PHE A 122 18.70 8.74 -10.51
N ALA A 123 19.35 7.58 -10.49
CA ALA A 123 19.22 6.62 -11.59
C ALA A 123 17.76 6.17 -11.71
N ARG A 124 17.29 5.92 -12.94
CA ARG A 124 15.86 5.67 -13.18
C ARG A 124 15.38 4.39 -12.50
N GLU A 125 16.23 3.38 -12.47
CA GLU A 125 16.06 2.11 -11.78
C GLU A 125 16.10 2.22 -10.24
N ASP A 126 16.62 3.32 -9.70
CA ASP A 126 16.71 3.55 -8.25
C ASP A 126 15.49 4.30 -7.69
N VAL A 127 14.57 4.77 -8.53
CA VAL A 127 13.38 5.55 -8.13
C VAL A 127 12.08 4.78 -8.34
N CYS A 128 11.09 5.06 -7.51
CA CYS A 128 9.70 4.65 -7.74
C CYS A 128 8.70 5.68 -7.22
N GLU A 129 7.44 5.52 -7.61
CA GLU A 129 6.33 6.22 -6.97
C GLU A 129 5.32 5.23 -6.39
N ILE A 130 5.01 5.40 -5.11
CA ILE A 130 3.91 4.69 -4.46
C ILE A 130 2.64 5.53 -4.66
N SER A 131 1.71 5.05 -5.48
CA SER A 131 0.52 5.78 -5.91
C SER A 131 -0.75 4.93 -5.80
N ARG A 132 -1.91 5.52 -6.12
CA ARG A 132 -3.22 4.85 -6.18
C ARG A 132 -3.59 4.01 -4.94
N LEU A 133 -3.20 4.45 -3.74
CA LEU A 133 -3.67 3.83 -2.49
C LEU A 133 -5.19 3.96 -2.40
N ALA A 134 -5.91 2.88 -2.66
CA ALA A 134 -7.36 2.83 -2.58
C ALA A 134 -7.77 1.88 -1.45
N LEU A 135 -8.65 2.35 -0.57
CA LEU A 135 -9.23 1.59 0.54
C LEU A 135 -10.73 1.73 0.48
N ARG A 136 -11.47 0.63 0.31
CA ARG A 136 -12.94 0.68 0.25
C ARG A 136 -13.53 1.29 1.52
N ALA A 137 -14.59 2.08 1.36
CA ALA A 137 -15.24 2.81 2.44
C ALA A 137 -15.67 1.94 3.64
N THR A 138 -16.09 0.70 3.38
CA THR A 138 -16.52 -0.29 4.39
C THR A 138 -15.40 -0.66 5.37
N PHE A 139 -14.14 -0.53 4.96
CA PHE A 139 -12.96 -0.82 5.78
C PHE A 139 -12.33 0.44 6.41
N ARG A 140 -13.03 1.59 6.37
CA ARG A 140 -12.58 2.85 7.00
C ARG A 140 -13.30 3.05 8.32
N ARG A 141 -12.55 3.18 9.43
CA ARG A 141 -13.10 3.23 10.80
C ARG A 141 -14.20 4.27 11.01
N ARG A 142 -14.00 5.50 10.54
CA ARG A 142 -15.00 6.60 10.72
C ARG A 142 -16.29 6.38 9.93
N LYS A 143 -16.25 5.56 8.88
CA LYS A 143 -17.41 5.20 8.07
C LYS A 143 -18.10 3.96 8.68
N ALA A 144 -17.36 2.97 9.18
CA ALA A 144 -17.95 1.86 9.93
C ALA A 144 -18.83 2.32 11.12
N ASP A 145 -18.42 3.38 11.83
CA ASP A 145 -19.23 3.97 12.91
C ASP A 145 -20.53 4.63 12.41
N LYS A 146 -20.58 5.08 11.15
CA LYS A 146 -21.72 5.79 10.52
C LYS A 146 -22.61 4.90 9.65
N PHE A 147 -22.11 3.77 9.18
CA PHE A 147 -22.77 2.90 8.19
C PHE A 147 -23.38 1.64 8.81
N LYS A 148 -23.80 1.69 10.07
CA LYS A 148 -24.58 0.62 10.73
C LYS A 148 -25.93 0.29 10.06
N ASP A 149 -26.24 0.88 8.91
CA ASP A 149 -27.51 0.67 8.19
C ASP A 149 -27.35 0.39 6.68
N SER A 150 -26.14 0.17 6.14
CA SER A 150 -25.99 -0.10 4.69
C SER A 150 -25.09 -1.30 4.37
N ALA A 151 -25.60 -2.23 3.58
CA ALA A 151 -24.82 -3.24 2.89
C ALA A 151 -24.25 -2.62 1.59
N VAL A 152 -22.97 -2.28 1.57
CA VAL A 152 -22.27 -1.84 0.35
C VAL A 152 -21.11 -2.80 0.12
N GLY A 153 -21.06 -3.42 -1.07
CA GLY A 153 -19.90 -4.22 -1.51
C GLY A 153 -19.85 -5.66 -1.01
N GLY A 154 -21.00 -6.32 -0.79
CA GLY A 154 -21.06 -7.73 -0.38
C GLY A 154 -20.65 -8.01 1.06
N ILE A 155 -20.27 -6.98 1.81
CA ILE A 155 -19.98 -7.04 3.25
C ILE A 155 -21.10 -6.32 3.98
N ASN A 156 -21.82 -7.05 4.84
CA ASN A 156 -22.74 -6.43 5.75
C ASN A 156 -21.94 -5.82 6.91
N ILE A 157 -21.83 -4.49 6.95
CA ILE A 157 -21.05 -3.77 7.97
C ILE A 157 -21.58 -4.07 9.37
N ASN A 158 -22.87 -4.42 9.50
CA ASN A 158 -23.50 -4.86 10.74
C ASN A 158 -23.05 -6.23 11.22
N GLU A 159 -22.45 -7.05 10.36
CA GLU A 159 -21.91 -8.36 10.69
C GLU A 159 -20.42 -8.30 11.07
N LEU A 160 -19.76 -7.14 10.92
CA LEU A 160 -18.37 -6.98 11.33
C LEU A 160 -18.28 -6.90 12.86
N TYR A 161 -17.44 -7.75 13.46
CA TYR A 161 -17.23 -7.77 14.89
C TYR A 161 -16.37 -6.56 15.35
N GLU A 162 -16.62 -6.03 16.55
CA GLU A 162 -15.82 -4.97 17.20
C GLU A 162 -14.31 -5.27 17.23
N GLU A 163 -13.98 -6.54 17.22
CA GLU A 163 -12.62 -7.04 17.09
C GLU A 163 -12.01 -6.65 15.73
N GLU A 164 -12.66 -6.96 14.61
CA GLU A 164 -12.17 -6.64 13.27
C GLU A 164 -11.97 -5.13 13.05
N LEU A 165 -12.89 -4.29 13.57
CA LEU A 165 -12.80 -2.83 13.45
C LEU A 165 -11.50 -2.24 14.03
N ARG A 166 -10.84 -2.95 14.97
CA ARG A 166 -9.54 -2.54 15.54
C ARG A 166 -8.39 -2.68 14.54
N CYS A 167 -8.57 -3.46 13.46
CA CYS A 167 -7.57 -3.62 12.40
C CYS A 167 -7.54 -2.45 11.42
N PHE A 168 -8.63 -1.71 11.27
CA PHE A 168 -8.79 -0.71 10.21
C PHE A 168 -7.69 0.36 10.17
N PRO A 169 -7.20 0.89 11.32
CA PRO A 169 -6.04 1.80 11.32
C PRO A 169 -4.77 1.20 10.71
N PHE A 170 -4.64 -0.13 10.70
CA PHE A 170 -3.47 -0.85 10.21
C PHE A 170 -3.58 -1.28 8.75
N ILE A 171 -4.75 -1.19 8.10
CA ILE A 171 -4.89 -1.53 6.65
C ILE A 171 -4.11 -0.53 5.79
N THR A 172 -4.24 0.76 6.07
CA THR A 172 -3.45 1.78 5.35
C THR A 172 -1.95 1.62 5.61
N ALA A 173 -1.57 1.31 6.85
CA ALA A 173 -0.18 1.08 7.20
C ALA A 173 0.37 -0.15 6.48
N SER A 174 -0.41 -1.24 6.44
CA SER A 174 0.02 -2.48 5.80
C SER A 174 0.25 -2.31 4.31
N MET A 175 -0.48 -1.42 3.63
CA MET A 175 -0.23 -1.10 2.23
C MET A 175 1.13 -0.44 2.00
N TYR A 176 1.50 0.56 2.81
CA TYR A 176 2.84 1.14 2.72
C TYR A 176 3.94 0.13 3.12
N LEU A 177 3.69 -0.73 4.11
CA LEU A 177 4.61 -1.79 4.50
C LEU A 177 4.78 -2.85 3.40
N ALA A 178 3.70 -3.25 2.71
CA ALA A 178 3.75 -4.18 1.59
C ALA A 178 4.48 -3.56 0.38
N ALA A 179 4.19 -2.29 0.07
CA ALA A 179 4.93 -1.54 -0.94
C ALA A 179 6.42 -1.42 -0.59
N THR A 180 6.77 -1.26 0.70
CA THR A 180 8.17 -1.25 1.16
C THR A 180 8.89 -2.55 0.80
N VAL A 181 8.22 -3.70 0.96
CA VAL A 181 8.79 -5.00 0.60
C VAL A 181 9.01 -5.10 -0.91
N LEU A 182 8.08 -4.61 -1.74
CA LEU A 182 8.28 -4.56 -3.20
C LEU A 182 9.45 -3.64 -3.59
N VAL A 183 9.53 -2.46 -3.00
CA VAL A 183 10.63 -1.50 -3.22
C VAL A 183 11.99 -2.13 -2.89
N GLU A 184 12.10 -2.83 -1.75
CA GLU A 184 13.32 -3.56 -1.37
C GLU A 184 13.63 -4.71 -2.35
N ARG A 185 12.62 -5.44 -2.82
CA ARG A 185 12.78 -6.54 -3.78
C ARG A 185 13.28 -6.07 -5.14
N HIS A 186 12.87 -4.89 -5.57
CA HIS A 186 13.35 -4.24 -6.80
C HIS A 186 14.69 -3.52 -6.61
N ASN A 187 15.24 -3.51 -5.39
CA ASN A 187 16.46 -2.77 -5.06
C ASN A 187 16.34 -1.25 -5.32
N ILE A 188 15.13 -0.71 -5.18
CA ILE A 188 14.82 0.70 -5.37
C ILE A 188 15.19 1.47 -4.09
N LYS A 189 15.84 2.63 -4.26
CA LYS A 189 16.42 3.42 -3.17
C LYS A 189 15.54 4.60 -2.76
N HIS A 190 14.79 5.15 -3.70
CA HIS A 190 14.09 6.42 -3.59
C HIS A 190 12.60 6.24 -3.92
N ALA A 191 11.72 6.41 -2.93
CA ALA A 191 10.28 6.30 -3.13
C ALA A 191 9.59 7.65 -2.97
N TYR A 192 8.78 8.01 -3.96
CA TYR A 192 7.99 9.23 -4.00
C TYR A 192 6.51 8.94 -3.79
N VAL A 193 5.78 9.92 -3.23
CA VAL A 193 4.33 9.85 -3.03
C VAL A 193 3.71 11.24 -3.19
N MET A 194 2.64 11.35 -3.97
CA MET A 194 1.78 12.53 -3.98
C MET A 194 0.51 12.26 -3.16
N MET A 195 0.35 12.92 -1.99
CA MET A 195 -0.77 12.60 -1.09
C MET A 195 -1.27 13.78 -0.26
N GLU A 196 -2.44 13.61 0.35
CA GLU A 196 -2.98 14.56 1.31
C GLU A 196 -2.08 14.70 2.55
N PRO A 197 -1.79 15.92 3.04
CA PRO A 197 -1.02 16.11 4.27
C PRO A 197 -1.63 15.43 5.50
N ARG A 198 -2.96 15.23 5.52
CA ARG A 198 -3.64 14.50 6.59
C ARG A 198 -3.26 13.02 6.61
N LEU A 199 -3.12 12.40 5.44
CA LEU A 199 -2.69 11.02 5.32
C LEU A 199 -1.25 10.88 5.81
N ALA A 200 -0.34 11.74 5.35
CA ALA A 200 1.06 11.77 5.80
C ALA A 200 1.18 11.90 7.33
N ARG A 201 0.36 12.76 7.96
CA ARG A 201 0.32 12.86 9.44
C ARG A 201 -0.20 11.59 10.09
N SER A 202 -1.22 10.96 9.52
CA SER A 202 -1.81 9.74 10.10
C SER A 202 -0.86 8.54 10.04
N THR A 203 -0.10 8.38 8.95
CA THR A 203 0.90 7.33 8.79
C THR A 203 2.13 7.58 9.66
N ALA A 204 2.50 8.85 9.90
CA ALA A 204 3.58 9.21 10.81
C ALA A 204 3.34 8.74 12.25
N LEU A 205 2.07 8.68 12.70
CA LEU A 205 1.70 8.11 14.02
C LEU A 205 2.00 6.61 14.12
N LEU A 206 2.12 5.93 12.97
CA LEU A 206 2.44 4.52 12.85
C LEU A 206 3.93 4.31 12.48
N GLY A 207 4.74 5.38 12.48
CA GLY A 207 6.17 5.32 12.19
C GLY A 207 6.55 5.46 10.73
N ILE A 208 5.59 5.56 9.82
CA ILE A 208 5.84 5.77 8.39
C ILE A 208 5.86 7.28 8.14
N LYS A 209 7.06 7.86 8.27
CA LYS A 209 7.28 9.31 8.27
C LYS A 209 7.89 9.75 6.95
N PHE A 210 7.04 10.32 6.10
CA PHE A 210 7.46 10.90 4.85
C PHE A 210 8.09 12.28 5.06
N GLN A 211 9.15 12.57 4.30
CA GLN A 211 9.70 13.92 4.17
C GLN A 211 8.89 14.66 3.11
N GLN A 212 8.32 15.81 3.46
CA GLN A 212 7.67 16.67 2.47
C GLN A 212 8.74 17.37 1.63
N ILE A 213 8.65 17.29 0.30
CA ILE A 213 9.65 17.82 -0.64
C ILE A 213 9.12 18.97 -1.50
N GLY A 214 7.97 19.53 -1.11
CA GLY A 214 7.28 20.56 -1.87
C GLY A 214 6.05 21.13 -1.18
N PRO A 215 5.51 22.26 -1.64
CA PRO A 215 4.31 22.87 -1.08
C PRO A 215 3.06 21.99 -1.29
N VAL A 216 2.00 22.33 -0.57
CA VAL A 216 0.66 21.80 -0.86
C VAL A 216 0.13 22.50 -2.10
N VAL A 217 -0.35 21.74 -3.08
CA VAL A 217 -0.94 22.18 -4.34
C VAL A 217 -2.31 21.55 -4.56
N GLU A 218 -3.10 22.13 -5.46
CA GLU A 218 -4.38 21.58 -5.87
C GLU A 218 -4.17 20.54 -6.98
N TYR A 219 -4.31 19.26 -6.64
CA TYR A 219 -4.19 18.13 -7.56
C TYR A 219 -5.13 17.03 -7.08
N HIS A 220 -6.33 16.93 -7.67
CA HIS A 220 -7.46 16.09 -7.21
C HIS A 220 -7.91 16.38 -5.77
N GLY A 221 -7.70 17.60 -5.26
CA GLY A 221 -7.70 17.97 -3.85
C GLY A 221 -6.33 18.46 -3.38
N GLN A 222 -6.25 18.90 -2.12
CA GLN A 222 -5.02 19.43 -1.51
C GLN A 222 -3.99 18.31 -1.23
N ARG A 223 -2.92 18.26 -2.02
CA ARG A 223 -1.84 17.27 -1.92
C ARG A 223 -0.47 17.93 -1.90
N ALA A 224 0.53 17.25 -1.37
CA ALA A 224 1.93 17.66 -1.46
C ALA A 224 2.79 16.47 -1.88
N PRO A 225 3.95 16.72 -2.52
CA PRO A 225 4.91 15.68 -2.83
C PRO A 225 5.72 15.31 -1.59
N TYR A 226 5.96 14.02 -1.46
CA TYR A 226 6.64 13.41 -0.33
C TYR A 226 7.69 12.40 -0.81
N TYR A 227 8.72 12.24 0.00
CA TYR A 227 9.82 11.31 -0.20
C TYR A 227 10.00 10.40 1.01
N ILE A 228 10.39 9.14 0.77
CA ILE A 228 10.77 8.18 1.81
C ILE A 228 11.72 7.12 1.25
N THR A 229 12.47 6.46 2.11
CA THR A 229 13.24 5.25 1.76
C THR A 229 12.74 4.05 2.55
N ALA A 230 12.90 2.85 1.99
CA ALA A 230 12.57 1.62 2.69
C ALA A 230 13.36 1.48 4.00
N GLU A 231 14.65 1.85 3.99
CA GLU A 231 15.50 1.90 5.17
C GLU A 231 14.88 2.78 6.28
N LYS A 232 14.39 3.98 5.92
CA LYS A 232 13.79 4.90 6.89
C LYS A 232 12.51 4.34 7.50
N ILE A 233 11.68 3.66 6.71
CA ILE A 233 10.49 2.97 7.22
C ILE A 233 10.90 1.90 8.23
N ARG A 234 11.86 1.03 7.87
CA ARG A 234 12.36 -0.03 8.76
C ARG A 234 12.96 0.53 10.06
N SER A 235 13.74 1.61 9.99
CA SER A 235 14.40 2.21 11.16
C SER A 235 13.42 2.88 12.11
N ASP A 236 12.42 3.58 11.57
CA ASP A 236 11.47 4.39 12.35
C ASP A 236 10.27 3.59 12.85
N LEU A 237 10.07 2.38 12.33
CA LEU A 237 8.94 1.55 12.70
C LEU A 237 8.96 1.22 14.20
N PRO A 238 7.90 1.57 14.95
CA PRO A 238 7.80 1.24 16.36
C PRO A 238 7.95 -0.26 16.59
N ILE A 239 8.58 -0.65 17.70
CA ILE A 239 8.74 -2.06 18.06
C ILE A 239 7.41 -2.81 18.10
N THR A 240 6.31 -2.11 18.39
CA THR A 240 4.95 -2.64 18.40
C THR A 240 4.39 -3.02 17.03
N LEU A 241 4.98 -2.51 15.94
CA LEU A 241 4.56 -2.81 14.57
C LEU A 241 5.54 -3.71 13.81
N ARG A 242 6.71 -4.02 14.39
CA ARG A 242 7.67 -4.94 13.76
C ARG A 242 7.11 -6.33 13.50
N PRO A 243 6.33 -6.97 14.41
CA PRO A 243 5.71 -8.26 14.08
C PRO A 243 4.71 -8.17 12.93
N LEU A 244 4.00 -7.04 12.80
CA LEU A 244 3.10 -6.80 11.67
C LEU A 244 3.91 -6.70 10.36
N MET A 245 5.01 -5.93 10.36
CA MET A 245 5.91 -5.85 9.19
C MET A 245 6.45 -7.22 8.80
N ASN A 246 6.97 -8.00 9.76
CA ASN A 246 7.52 -9.33 9.48
C ASN A 246 6.46 -10.29 8.91
N MET A 247 5.21 -10.21 9.39
CA MET A 247 4.11 -10.99 8.86
C MET A 247 3.78 -10.56 7.42
N ILE A 248 3.64 -9.25 7.16
CA ILE A 248 3.39 -8.71 5.80
C ILE A 248 4.50 -9.15 4.84
N GLU A 249 5.76 -9.00 5.24
CA GLU A 249 6.93 -9.39 4.46
C GLU A 249 6.91 -10.89 4.11
N ARG A 250 6.53 -11.75 5.06
CA ARG A 250 6.38 -13.19 4.80
C ARG A 250 5.30 -13.45 3.74
N GLU A 251 4.12 -12.87 3.87
CA GLU A 251 3.00 -13.10 2.94
C GLU A 251 3.26 -12.53 1.54
N VAL A 252 3.85 -11.33 1.46
CA VAL A 252 4.25 -10.69 0.21
C VAL A 252 5.33 -11.53 -0.50
N ASN A 253 6.36 -11.96 0.21
CA ASN A 253 7.40 -12.83 -0.36
C ASN A 253 6.86 -14.20 -0.78
N ALA A 254 5.91 -14.77 -0.03
CA ALA A 254 5.25 -16.01 -0.41
C ALA A 254 4.45 -15.86 -1.72
N SER A 255 3.77 -14.72 -1.91
CA SER A 255 3.08 -14.39 -3.16
C SER A 255 4.05 -14.43 -4.34
N LEU A 256 5.20 -13.76 -4.20
CA LEU A 256 6.24 -13.68 -5.23
C LEU A 256 6.90 -15.03 -5.54
N SER A 257 7.12 -15.89 -4.53
CA SER A 257 7.76 -17.20 -4.73
C SER A 257 6.84 -18.23 -5.38
N MET A 258 5.53 -18.18 -5.10
CA MET A 258 4.54 -19.07 -5.73
C MET A 258 4.47 -18.84 -7.26
N SER A 259 4.62 -17.60 -7.72
CA SER A 259 4.66 -17.28 -9.15
C SER A 259 5.90 -17.86 -9.87
N GLN A 260 7.06 -17.88 -9.21
CA GLN A 260 8.28 -18.49 -9.77
C GLN A 260 8.19 -20.01 -9.94
N VAL A 261 7.40 -20.69 -9.10
CA VAL A 261 7.18 -22.14 -9.20
C VAL A 261 6.20 -22.49 -10.32
N VAL A 262 5.15 -21.69 -10.52
CA VAL A 262 4.18 -21.90 -11.62
C VAL A 262 4.84 -21.64 -12.99
N GLY A 263 5.62 -20.56 -13.14
CA GLY A 263 6.36 -20.29 -14.38
C GLY A 263 7.45 -21.32 -14.70
N ALA A 264 8.05 -21.93 -13.67
CA ALA A 264 8.99 -23.04 -13.84
C ALA A 264 8.30 -24.34 -14.31
N GLN A 265 7.06 -24.60 -13.88
CA GLN A 265 6.30 -25.78 -14.31
C GLN A 265 5.76 -25.65 -15.74
N GLU A 266 5.30 -24.46 -16.15
CA GLU A 266 4.87 -24.22 -17.53
C GLU A 266 6.04 -24.30 -18.53
N SER A 267 7.21 -23.76 -18.18
CA SER A 267 8.40 -23.86 -19.04
C SER A 267 8.95 -25.29 -19.18
N ILE A 268 8.68 -26.18 -18.21
CA ILE A 268 9.00 -27.61 -18.30
C ILE A 268 7.99 -28.34 -19.22
N LEU A 269 6.70 -27.98 -19.18
CA LEU A 269 5.69 -28.55 -20.08
C LEU A 269 5.95 -28.23 -21.56
N TYR A 270 6.48 -27.04 -21.87
CA TYR A 270 6.80 -26.64 -23.24
C TYR A 270 8.13 -27.19 -23.78
N ARG A 271 9.02 -27.71 -22.92
CA ARG A 271 10.28 -28.37 -23.36
C ARG A 271 10.16 -29.88 -23.55
N GLY A 272 8.97 -30.46 -23.34
CA GLY A 272 8.68 -31.89 -23.51
C GLY A 272 8.15 -32.29 -24.90
N ASN A 273 7.92 -31.33 -25.81
CA ASN A 273 7.43 -31.56 -27.17
C ASN A 273 8.40 -30.99 -28.23
N SER A 274 9.68 -31.36 -28.14
CA SER A 274 10.70 -31.07 -29.16
C SER A 274 11.47 -32.34 -29.51
#